data_AF-A0A3L8RA45-F1
#
_entry.id   AF-A0A3L8RA45-F1
#
_cell.length_a   1.000
_cell.length_b   1.000
_cell.length_c   1.000
_cell.angle_alpha   90.00
_cell.angle_beta   90.00
_cell.angle_gamma   90.00
#
_symmetry.space_group_name_H-M   'P 1'
#
loop_
_entity.id
_entity.type
_entity.pdbx_description
1 polymer ?
#
loop_
_entity_poly.entity_id
_entity_poly.type
_entity_poly.pdbx_seq_one_letter_code
_entity_poly.pdbx_strand_id
1 'polypeptide(L)'
;MAPLSRRLVVTDPASGEQCEVGILKEAFWRPPTATEYGPVLALDDVIGTKVRGLADRGAVRDLMDVHAAPASEADTATVRAWARDWDWADDLTQRLHEGTTDD
;
A
#
# COMPACT_ATOMS: atom_id res chain seq x y z
N MET A 1 9.64 0.88 -22.17
CA MET A 1 8.86 0.52 -20.97
C MET A 1 7.70 1.51 -20.87
N ALA A 2 6.44 1.06 -20.87
CA ALA A 2 5.30 1.98 -20.71
C ALA A 2 5.21 2.47 -19.26
N PRO A 3 4.72 3.69 -18.98
CA PRO A 3 4.61 4.20 -17.61
C PRO A 3 3.64 3.34 -16.78
N LEU A 4 4.09 2.90 -15.60
CA LEU A 4 3.30 2.08 -14.66
C LEU A 4 2.58 2.92 -13.61
N SER A 5 2.96 4.19 -13.44
CA SER A 5 2.28 5.12 -12.55
C SER A 5 2.41 6.56 -13.05
N ARG A 6 1.46 7.40 -12.64
CA ARG A 6 1.49 8.86 -12.83
C ARG A 6 0.77 9.53 -11.68
N ARG A 7 1.33 10.65 -11.21
CA ARG A 7 0.67 11.55 -10.28
C ARG A 7 0.11 12.76 -11.03
N LEU A 8 -1.12 13.12 -10.70
CA LEU A 8 -1.86 14.24 -11.24
C LEU A 8 -2.30 15.14 -10.08
N VAL A 9 -2.54 16.41 -10.36
CA VAL A 9 -3.25 17.31 -9.45
C VAL A 9 -4.56 17.66 -10.14
N VAL A 10 -5.67 17.38 -9.46
CA VAL A 10 -7.02 17.67 -9.92
C VAL A 10 -7.53 18.88 -9.14
N THR A 11 -8.08 19.86 -9.86
CA THR A 11 -8.69 21.04 -9.25
C THR A 11 -10.21 20.89 -9.33
N ASP A 12 -10.89 20.99 -8.19
CA ASP A 12 -12.35 21.08 -8.17
C ASP A 12 -12.77 22.41 -8.80
N PRO A 13 -13.53 22.40 -9.92
CA PRO A 13 -13.92 23.63 -10.60
C PRO A 13 -14.88 24.52 -9.77
N ALA A 14 -15.59 23.97 -8.78
CA ALA A 14 -16.54 24.73 -7.98
C ALA A 14 -15.86 25.49 -6.83
N SER A 15 -14.95 24.84 -6.11
CA SER A 15 -14.27 25.40 -4.94
C SER A 15 -12.86 25.95 -5.24
N GLY A 16 -12.22 25.50 -6.31
CA GLY A 16 -10.80 25.75 -6.58
C GLY A 16 -9.85 24.89 -5.75
N GLU A 17 -10.34 23.98 -4.91
CA GLU A 17 -9.50 23.08 -4.12
C GLU A 17 -8.69 22.14 -5.02
N GLN A 18 -7.46 21.85 -4.62
CA GLN A 18 -6.56 20.96 -5.33
C GLN A 18 -6.37 19.65 -4.58
N CYS A 19 -6.45 18.54 -5.30
CA CYS A 19 -6.29 17.19 -4.78
C CYS A 19 -5.27 16.41 -5.62
N GLU A 20 -4.33 15.76 -4.96
CA GLU A 20 -3.40 14.85 -5.63
C GLU A 20 -4.10 13.53 -5.96
N VAL A 21 -4.00 13.08 -7.22
CA VAL A 21 -4.54 11.81 -7.69
C VAL A 21 -3.42 10.96 -8.30
N GLY A 22 -3.23 9.77 -7.74
CA GLY A 22 -2.34 8.76 -8.30
C GLY A 22 -3.08 7.84 -9.26
N ILE A 23 -2.55 7.63 -10.46
CA ILE A 23 -2.97 6.59 -11.40
C ILE A 23 -1.86 5.54 -11.44
N LEU A 24 -2.22 4.29 -11.16
CA LEU A 24 -1.31 3.16 -11.19
C LEU A 24 -1.89 2.07 -12.10
N LYS A 25 -1.03 1.46 -12.92
CA LYS A 25 -1.35 0.23 -13.61
C LYS A 25 -0.98 -0.93 -12.68
N GLU A 26 -1.99 -1.66 -12.21
CA GLU A 26 -1.82 -2.80 -11.32
C GLU A 26 -2.71 -3.97 -11.75
N ALA A 27 -2.31 -5.19 -11.38
CA ALA A 27 -3.13 -6.39 -11.58
C ALA A 27 -3.75 -6.81 -10.23
N PHE A 28 -5.08 -6.74 -10.14
CA PHE A 28 -5.83 -7.17 -8.96
C PHE A 28 -6.42 -8.55 -9.15
N TRP A 29 -6.54 -9.31 -8.07
CA TRP A 29 -7.01 -10.69 -8.12
C TRP A 29 -8.54 -10.79 -8.09
N ARG A 30 -9.21 -9.76 -7.60
CA ARG A 30 -10.67 -9.73 -7.46
C ARG A 30 -11.30 -8.54 -8.18
N PRO A 31 -12.57 -8.66 -8.59
CA PRO A 31 -13.30 -7.52 -9.13
C PRO A 31 -13.42 -6.40 -8.06
N PRO A 32 -13.58 -5.14 -8.49
CA PRO A 32 -13.86 -4.04 -7.56
C PRO A 32 -15.11 -4.31 -6.72
N THR A 33 -15.05 -3.94 -5.45
CA THR A 33 -16.20 -3.99 -4.53
C THR A 33 -17.00 -2.70 -4.67
N ALA A 34 -18.32 -2.81 -4.85
CA ALA A 34 -19.20 -1.65 -4.91
C ALA A 34 -19.46 -1.08 -3.51
N THR A 35 -19.39 0.24 -3.38
CA THR A 35 -19.72 0.98 -2.15
C THR A 35 -20.61 2.19 -2.47
N GLU A 36 -21.12 2.87 -1.44
CA GLU A 36 -21.88 4.12 -1.61
C GLU A 36 -21.06 5.24 -2.28
N TYR A 37 -19.72 5.19 -2.17
CA TYR A 37 -18.79 6.13 -2.78
C TYR A 37 -18.31 5.70 -4.18
N GLY A 38 -18.79 4.55 -4.68
CA GLY A 38 -18.38 3.95 -5.95
C GLY A 38 -17.52 2.69 -5.80
N PRO A 39 -16.90 2.21 -6.90
CA PRO A 39 -16.09 1.01 -6.89
C PRO A 39 -14.76 1.23 -6.14
N VAL A 40 -14.43 0.35 -5.22
CA VAL A 40 -13.16 0.31 -4.50
C VAL A 40 -12.47 -1.04 -4.69
N LEU A 41 -11.18 -1.14 -4.35
CA LEU A 41 -10.49 -2.42 -4.37
C LEU A 41 -11.11 -3.39 -3.36
N ALA A 42 -11.14 -4.68 -3.70
CA ALA A 42 -11.49 -5.71 -2.73
C ALA A 42 -10.48 -5.70 -1.57
N LEU A 43 -10.94 -6.04 -0.37
CA LEU A 43 -10.15 -5.91 0.87
C LEU A 43 -8.73 -6.53 0.78
N ASP A 44 -8.61 -7.81 0.41
CA ASP A 44 -7.32 -8.49 0.25
C ASP A 44 -6.43 -7.84 -0.82
N ASP A 45 -6.99 -7.27 -1.88
CA ASP A 45 -6.21 -6.52 -2.87
C ASP A 45 -5.69 -5.21 -2.27
N VAL A 46 -6.48 -4.51 -1.44
CA VAL A 46 -6.01 -3.34 -0.65
C VAL A 46 -4.86 -3.75 0.25
N ILE A 47 -5.04 -4.80 1.05
CA ILE A 47 -4.02 -5.30 1.98
C ILE A 47 -2.73 -5.64 1.20
N GLY A 48 -2.85 -6.34 0.07
CA GLY A 48 -1.73 -6.67 -0.80
C GLY A 48 -0.95 -5.44 -1.28
N THR A 49 -1.63 -4.35 -1.67
CA THR A 49 -0.96 -3.10 -2.07
C THR A 49 -0.25 -2.42 -0.90
N LYS A 50 -0.78 -2.52 0.32
CA LYS A 50 -0.16 -1.95 1.54
C LYS A 50 1.06 -2.76 1.97
N VAL A 51 0.96 -4.08 1.96
CA VAL A 51 2.10 -5.00 2.19
C VAL A 51 3.21 -4.73 1.17
N ARG A 52 2.89 -4.58 -0.12
CA ARG A 52 3.89 -4.25 -1.14
C ARG A 52 4.50 -2.86 -0.94
N GLY A 53 3.67 -1.87 -0.62
CA GLY A 53 4.15 -0.53 -0.28
C GLY A 53 5.10 -0.54 0.92
N LEU A 54 4.77 -1.31 1.96
CA LEU A 54 5.65 -1.52 3.11
C LEU A 54 6.97 -2.14 2.65
N ALA A 55 6.95 -3.24 1.90
CA ALA A 55 8.13 -3.89 1.34
C ALA A 55 9.04 -2.89 0.59
N ASP A 56 8.47 -2.17 -0.37
CA ASP A 56 9.21 -1.36 -1.34
C ASP A 56 9.84 -0.11 -0.70
N ARG A 57 9.15 0.56 0.24
CA ARG A 57 9.58 1.87 0.78
C ARG A 57 9.59 1.99 2.30
N GLY A 58 8.91 1.10 3.04
CA GLY A 58 9.04 1.04 4.50
C GLY A 58 8.43 2.21 5.24
N ALA A 59 7.47 2.92 4.63
CA ALA A 59 6.89 4.09 5.27
C ALA A 59 6.03 3.66 6.47
N VAL A 60 6.13 4.42 7.56
CA VAL A 60 5.34 4.19 8.79
C VAL A 60 3.84 4.06 8.52
N ARG A 61 3.32 4.82 7.54
CA ARG A 61 1.91 4.75 7.13
C ARG A 61 1.52 3.38 6.56
N ASP A 62 2.41 2.74 5.80
CA ASP A 62 2.14 1.42 5.25
C ASP A 62 2.12 0.36 6.36
N LEU A 63 2.99 0.50 7.37
CA LEU A 63 2.97 -0.36 8.54
C LEU A 63 1.65 -0.20 9.33
N MET A 64 1.20 1.03 9.53
CA MET A 64 -0.09 1.31 10.18
C MET A 64 -1.25 0.69 9.41
N ASP A 65 -1.27 0.84 8.08
CA ASP A 65 -2.33 0.28 7.23
C ASP A 65 -2.33 -1.26 7.26
N VAL A 66 -1.15 -1.91 7.22
CA VAL A 66 -1.03 -3.36 7.34
C VAL A 66 -1.45 -3.83 8.74
N HIS A 67 -1.11 -3.09 9.79
CA HIS A 67 -1.50 -3.44 11.16
C HIS A 67 -3.00 -3.28 11.40
N ALA A 68 -3.63 -2.28 10.77
CA ALA A 68 -5.07 -2.04 10.86
C ALA A 68 -5.90 -3.02 10.01
N ALA A 69 -5.25 -3.80 9.14
CA ALA A 69 -5.94 -4.75 8.29
C ALA A 69 -6.68 -5.81 9.12
N PRO A 70 -7.97 -6.07 8.85
CA PRO A 70 -8.67 -7.18 9.47
C PRO A 70 -8.11 -8.49 8.89
N ALA A 71 -7.26 -9.15 9.66
CA ALA A 71 -6.59 -10.39 9.28
C ALA A 71 -6.80 -11.45 10.35
N SER A 72 -7.04 -12.69 9.93
CA SER A 72 -6.95 -13.82 10.85
C SER A 72 -5.50 -14.10 11.23
N GLU A 73 -5.27 -14.89 12.29
CA GLU A 73 -3.91 -15.35 12.62
C GLU A 73 -3.29 -16.17 11.48
N ALA A 74 -4.11 -16.90 10.70
CA ALA A 74 -3.66 -17.65 9.53
C ALA A 74 -3.21 -16.73 8.39
N ASP A 75 -3.93 -15.64 8.13
CA ASP A 75 -3.55 -14.64 7.13
C ASP A 75 -2.25 -13.93 7.54
N THR A 76 -2.17 -13.57 8.82
CA THR A 76 -0.98 -12.96 9.41
C THR A 76 0.23 -13.89 9.33
N ALA A 77 0.06 -15.17 9.65
CA ALA A 77 1.11 -16.18 9.53
C ALA A 77 1.56 -16.38 8.08
N THR A 78 0.65 -16.29 7.11
CA THR A 78 0.97 -16.37 5.68
C THR A 78 1.83 -15.18 5.24
N VAL A 79 1.44 -13.96 5.62
CA VAL A 79 2.25 -12.75 5.34
C VAL A 79 3.62 -12.85 6.02
N ARG A 80 3.70 -13.33 7.27
CA ARG A 80 4.98 -13.58 7.99
C ARG A 80 5.81 -14.73 7.40
N ALA A 81 5.22 -15.64 6.62
CA ALA A 81 5.96 -16.67 5.91
C ALA A 81 6.55 -16.11 4.62
N TRP A 82 5.72 -15.46 3.79
CA TRP A 82 6.18 -14.75 2.58
C TRP A 82 7.25 -13.72 2.91
N ALA A 83 7.08 -13.07 4.05
CA ALA A 83 8.06 -12.20 4.61
C ALA A 83 9.47 -12.81 4.65
N ARG A 84 9.60 -13.92 5.35
CA ARG A 84 10.89 -14.59 5.56
C ARG A 84 11.43 -15.17 4.27
N ASP A 85 10.57 -15.69 3.41
CA ASP A 85 10.97 -16.27 2.13
C ASP A 85 11.59 -15.22 1.17
N TRP A 86 11.20 -13.96 1.30
CA TRP A 86 11.63 -12.87 0.42
C TRP A 86 12.64 -11.91 1.09
N ASP A 87 13.11 -12.23 2.30
CA ASP A 87 14.10 -11.46 3.10
C ASP A 87 13.72 -9.97 3.35
N TRP A 88 12.47 -9.59 3.08
CA TRP A 88 11.99 -8.20 3.22
C TRP A 88 11.97 -7.70 4.69
N ALA A 89 11.98 -8.60 5.68
CA ALA A 89 11.65 -8.30 7.07
C ALA A 89 12.91 -7.81 7.78
N ASP A 90 14.02 -8.45 7.45
CA ASP A 90 15.34 -8.07 7.92
C ASP A 90 15.77 -6.78 7.20
N ASP A 91 15.50 -6.64 5.89
CA ASP A 91 15.66 -5.37 5.14
C ASP A 91 14.82 -4.22 5.73
N LEU A 92 13.54 -4.46 6.00
CA LEU A 92 12.67 -3.47 6.64
C LEU A 92 13.16 -3.07 8.03
N THR A 93 13.60 -4.05 8.82
CA THR A 93 14.13 -3.80 10.15
C THR A 93 15.38 -2.95 10.07
N GLN A 94 16.30 -3.27 9.15
CA GLN A 94 17.51 -2.49 8.92
C GLN A 94 17.19 -1.04 8.51
N ARG A 95 16.31 -0.84 7.53
CA ARG A 95 15.92 0.51 7.06
C ARG A 95 15.24 1.36 8.12
N LEU A 96 14.40 0.75 8.97
CA LEU A 96 13.78 1.46 10.10
C LEU A 96 14.82 1.88 11.15
N HIS A 97 15.89 1.11 11.34
CA HIS A 97 16.98 1.50 12.25
C HIS A 97 17.88 2.58 11.62
N GLU A 98 18.20 2.48 10.33
CA GLU A 98 19.07 3.43 9.62
C GLU A 98 18.44 4.83 9.50
N GLY A 99 17.11 4.93 9.31
CA GLY A 99 16.38 6.20 9.24
C GLY A 99 16.31 7.01 10.55
N THR A 100 16.89 6.49 11.65
CA THR A 100 17.00 7.19 12.94
C THR A 100 18.34 7.92 13.10
N THR A 101 19.20 7.88 12.09
CA THR A 101 20.52 8.54 12.08
C THR A 101 20.55 9.59 10.97
N ASP A 102 19.99 10.77 11.25
CA ASP A 102 20.49 12.03 10.68
C ASP A 102 20.08 13.18 11.62
N ASP A 103 21.05 14.06 11.83
CA ASP A 103 21.13 15.24 12.73
C ASP A 103 20.29 16.44 12.22
#